data_AF-A0A1J5SGW2-F1
#
_entry.id   AF-A0A1J5SGW2-F1
#
_cell.length_a   1.000
_cell.length_b   1.000
_cell.length_c   1.000
_cell.angle_alpha   90.00
_cell.angle_beta   90.00
_cell.angle_gamma   90.00
#
_symmetry.space_group_name_H-M   'P 1'
#
loop_
_entity.id
_entity.type
_entity.pdbx_description
1 polymer ?
#
loop_
_entity_poly.entity_id
_entity_poly.type
_entity_poly.pdbx_seq_one_letter_code
_entity_poly.pdbx_strand_id
1 'polypeptide(L)'
;MLSINLSEFAKYTDGELYKYLLTQNQTSYHITVPKTPGITRFLDTTILADYYYITYAGELLNNISENFSYFTPDPLLPDPFFFKFTCNNVDELTDVLFYLSKGLELHIDNFLLPLNDKFKDEAHEFIAKALEEDDTNPACYGLFQVVVDYLNKLE
;
A
#
# COMPACT_ATOMS: atom_id res chain seq x y z
N MET A 1 -19.51 0.35 -7.17
CA MET A 1 -18.11 -0.01 -6.82
C MET A 1 -17.19 0.81 -7.71
N LEU A 2 -16.46 1.75 -7.11
CA LEU A 2 -15.49 2.61 -7.79
C LEU A 2 -14.20 1.83 -8.01
N SER A 3 -13.69 1.81 -9.24
CA SER A 3 -12.36 1.25 -9.54
C SER A 3 -11.36 2.39 -9.64
N ILE A 4 -10.29 2.30 -8.85
CA ILE A 4 -9.24 3.32 -8.74
C ILE A 4 -7.92 2.66 -9.11
N ASN A 5 -7.16 3.28 -10.00
CA ASN A 5 -5.76 2.96 -10.22
C ASN A 5 -4.89 4.05 -9.59
N LEU A 6 -4.09 3.70 -8.58
CA LEU A 6 -3.31 4.69 -7.84
C LEU A 6 -2.29 5.45 -8.69
N SER A 7 -1.86 4.91 -9.83
CA SER A 7 -0.98 5.65 -10.74
C SER A 7 -1.63 6.93 -11.28
N GLU A 8 -2.97 7.01 -11.31
CA GLU A 8 -3.69 8.21 -11.74
C GLU A 8 -3.57 9.35 -10.73
N PHE A 9 -3.31 9.03 -9.46
CA PHE A 9 -3.23 9.99 -8.37
C PHE A 9 -1.81 10.40 -7.99
N ALA A 10 -0.78 9.90 -8.70
CA ALA A 10 0.62 10.26 -8.45
C ALA A 10 0.83 11.79 -8.40
N LYS A 11 0.12 12.54 -9.26
CA LYS A 11 0.21 14.01 -9.32
C LYS A 11 -0.83 14.75 -8.49
N TYR A 12 -1.76 14.05 -7.88
CA TYR A 12 -2.83 14.68 -7.13
C TYR A 12 -2.27 15.17 -5.79
N THR A 13 -2.78 16.31 -5.35
CA THR A 13 -2.72 16.74 -3.96
C THR A 13 -3.79 16.02 -3.15
N ASP A 14 -3.61 15.96 -1.84
CA ASP A 14 -4.60 15.41 -0.91
C ASP A 14 -6.00 16.02 -1.13
N GLY A 15 -6.09 17.36 -1.21
CA GLY A 15 -7.34 18.05 -1.47
C GLY A 15 -7.99 17.77 -2.85
N GLU A 16 -7.20 17.39 -3.86
CA GLU A 16 -7.74 16.96 -5.17
C GLU A 16 -8.27 15.53 -5.11
N LEU A 17 -7.57 14.64 -4.41
CA LEU A 17 -8.01 13.27 -4.17
C LEU A 17 -9.30 13.23 -3.35
N TYR A 18 -9.36 14.05 -2.30
CA TYR A 18 -10.55 14.21 -1.46
C TYR A 18 -11.78 14.63 -2.29
N LYS A 19 -11.63 15.70 -3.08
CA LYS A 19 -12.70 16.20 -3.95
C LYS A 19 -13.12 15.17 -4.99
N TYR A 20 -12.16 14.42 -5.53
CA TYR A 20 -12.46 13.33 -6.45
C TYR A 20 -13.35 12.28 -5.78
N LEU A 21 -12.98 11.78 -4.61
CA LEU A 21 -13.73 10.74 -3.88
C LEU A 21 -15.14 11.22 -3.50
N LEU A 22 -15.26 12.45 -2.99
CA LEU A 22 -16.56 13.06 -2.70
C LEU A 22 -17.45 13.17 -3.94
N THR A 23 -16.88 13.53 -5.09
CA THR A 23 -17.64 13.67 -6.34
C THR A 23 -18.17 12.33 -6.84
N GLN A 24 -17.42 11.24 -6.66
CA GLN A 24 -17.89 9.91 -7.05
C GLN A 24 -19.03 9.40 -6.16
N ASN A 25 -19.07 9.84 -4.88
CA ASN A 25 -20.09 9.46 -3.91
C ASN A 25 -20.34 7.94 -3.88
N GLN A 26 -19.24 7.17 -3.88
CA GLN A 26 -19.24 5.71 -3.79
C GLN A 26 -18.82 5.30 -2.38
N THR A 27 -19.23 4.12 -1.95
CA THR A 27 -18.81 3.53 -0.67
C THR A 27 -18.08 2.22 -0.85
N SER A 28 -18.19 1.56 -2.01
CA SER A 28 -17.44 0.34 -2.33
C SER A 28 -16.31 0.64 -3.31
N TYR A 29 -15.12 0.17 -3.01
CA TYR A 29 -13.89 0.51 -3.71
C TYR A 29 -13.15 -0.75 -4.19
N HIS A 30 -12.51 -0.61 -5.34
CA HIS A 30 -11.55 -1.55 -5.88
C HIS A 30 -10.28 -0.78 -6.24
N ILE A 31 -9.26 -0.89 -5.40
CA ILE A 31 -7.99 -0.18 -5.54
C ILE A 31 -7.00 -1.10 -6.26
N THR A 32 -6.40 -0.59 -7.33
CA THR A 32 -5.31 -1.22 -8.07
C THR A 32 -4.02 -0.47 -7.78
N VAL A 33 -3.00 -1.21 -7.35
CA VAL A 33 -1.67 -0.68 -7.08
C VAL A 33 -0.66 -1.35 -7.99
N PRO A 34 -0.07 -0.64 -8.97
CA PRO A 34 0.95 -1.22 -9.83
C PRO A 34 2.22 -1.53 -9.04
N LYS A 35 2.90 -2.62 -9.39
CA LYS A 35 4.24 -2.93 -8.88
C LYS A 35 5.27 -1.96 -9.42
N THR A 36 6.29 -1.69 -8.62
CA THR A 36 7.46 -0.94 -9.07
C THR A 36 8.16 -1.75 -10.18
N PRO A 37 8.46 -1.14 -11.34
CA PRO A 37 9.20 -1.81 -12.40
C PRO A 37 10.57 -2.26 -11.88
N GLY A 38 10.79 -3.57 -11.77
CA GLY A 38 12.05 -4.11 -11.30
C GLY A 38 13.19 -3.84 -12.30
N ILE A 39 14.23 -3.12 -11.87
CA ILE A 39 15.51 -3.12 -12.58
C ILE A 39 16.24 -4.41 -12.17
N THR A 40 16.67 -5.22 -13.13
CA THR A 40 17.24 -6.57 -12.92
C THR A 40 18.38 -6.67 -11.89
N ARG A 41 19.06 -5.56 -11.58
CA ARG A 41 20.13 -5.51 -10.56
C ARG A 41 19.65 -5.39 -9.11
N PHE A 42 18.41 -4.96 -8.89
CA PHE A 42 17.85 -4.67 -7.57
C PHE A 42 16.49 -5.36 -7.37
N LEU A 43 16.19 -6.37 -8.19
CA LEU A 43 14.87 -6.99 -8.26
C LEU A 43 14.39 -7.48 -6.89
N ASP A 44 15.25 -8.14 -6.11
CA ASP A 44 14.87 -8.64 -4.79
C ASP A 44 14.58 -7.52 -3.78
N THR A 45 15.38 -6.44 -3.79
CA THR A 45 15.14 -5.26 -2.93
C THR A 45 13.91 -4.45 -3.36
N THR A 46 13.63 -4.39 -4.67
CA THR A 46 12.42 -3.74 -5.20
C THR A 46 11.17 -4.54 -4.84
N ILE A 47 11.21 -5.87 -4.99
CA ILE A 47 10.14 -6.76 -4.56
C ILE A 47 9.92 -6.63 -3.05
N LEU A 48 10.98 -6.69 -2.24
CA LEU A 48 10.87 -6.52 -0.80
C LEU A 48 10.19 -5.19 -0.47
N ALA A 49 10.64 -4.07 -1.02
CA ALA A 49 10.06 -2.76 -0.75
C ALA A 49 8.57 -2.67 -1.13
N ASP A 50 8.19 -3.20 -2.30
CA ASP A 50 6.79 -3.21 -2.73
C ASP A 50 5.92 -3.98 -1.74
N TYR A 51 6.27 -5.24 -1.44
CA TYR A 51 5.46 -6.07 -0.55
C TYR A 51 5.47 -5.53 0.89
N TYR A 52 6.56 -4.91 1.34
CA TYR A 52 6.70 -4.32 2.67
C TYR A 52 5.68 -3.19 2.88
N TYR A 53 5.72 -2.17 2.01
CA TYR A 53 4.85 -1.00 2.16
C TYR A 53 3.39 -1.32 1.82
N ILE A 54 3.15 -2.21 0.85
CA ILE A 54 1.79 -2.60 0.48
C ILE A 54 1.14 -3.47 1.56
N THR A 55 1.92 -4.25 2.33
CA THR A 55 1.39 -4.99 3.49
C THR A 55 0.85 -4.01 4.54
N TYR A 56 1.64 -2.99 4.92
CA TYR A 56 1.19 -1.99 5.89
C TYR A 56 0.00 -1.17 5.38
N ALA A 57 0.01 -0.79 4.11
CA ALA A 57 -1.14 -0.09 3.55
C ALA A 57 -2.42 -0.94 3.51
N GLY A 58 -2.28 -2.25 3.30
CA GLY A 58 -3.38 -3.19 3.45
C GLY A 58 -3.94 -3.22 4.87
N GLU A 59 -3.11 -3.10 5.89
CA GLU A 59 -3.52 -2.97 7.29
C GLU A 59 -4.34 -1.68 7.52
N LEU A 60 -3.84 -0.55 7.02
CA LEU A 60 -4.55 0.74 7.09
C LEU A 60 -5.92 0.68 6.40
N LEU A 61 -5.97 0.12 5.19
CA LEU A 61 -7.22 -0.05 4.45
C LEU A 61 -8.19 -0.98 5.19
N ASN A 62 -7.70 -2.07 5.77
CA ASN A 62 -8.51 -2.98 6.58
C ASN A 62 -9.15 -2.26 7.78
N ASN A 63 -8.38 -1.43 8.49
CA ASN A 63 -8.84 -0.73 9.70
C ASN A 63 -9.99 0.26 9.45
N ILE A 64 -10.05 0.84 8.25
CA ILE A 64 -11.06 1.84 7.88
C ILE A 64 -12.22 1.24 7.08
N SER A 65 -12.26 -0.08 6.93
CA SER A 65 -13.16 -0.72 5.96
C SER A 65 -13.98 -1.89 6.50
N GLU A 66 -15.01 -2.22 5.73
CA GLU A 66 -15.85 -3.40 5.89
C GLU A 66 -15.66 -4.32 4.68
N ASN A 67 -15.78 -5.63 4.91
CA ASN A 67 -15.66 -6.66 3.86
C ASN A 67 -14.33 -6.57 3.07
N PHE A 68 -13.24 -6.28 3.79
CA PHE A 68 -11.91 -6.17 3.22
C PHE A 68 -11.46 -7.49 2.58
N SER A 69 -10.91 -7.38 1.38
CA SER A 69 -10.28 -8.48 0.66
C SER A 69 -9.15 -7.95 -0.21
N TYR A 70 -8.15 -8.79 -0.44
CA TYR A 70 -6.96 -8.42 -1.19
C TYR A 70 -6.52 -9.56 -2.12
N PHE A 71 -5.63 -9.23 -3.05
CA PHE A 71 -4.94 -10.19 -3.90
C PHE A 71 -3.44 -10.08 -3.68
N THR A 72 -2.79 -11.23 -3.47
CA THR A 72 -1.34 -11.36 -3.42
C THR A 72 -0.83 -11.78 -4.81
N PRO A 73 -0.29 -10.86 -5.62
CA PRO A 73 0.31 -11.23 -6.89
C PRO A 73 1.59 -12.06 -6.67
N ASP A 74 1.99 -12.84 -7.67
CA ASP A 74 3.28 -13.54 -7.68
C ASP A 74 4.41 -12.49 -7.71
N PRO A 75 5.41 -12.53 -6.82
CA PRO A 75 6.51 -11.56 -6.75
C PRO A 75 7.24 -11.31 -8.08
N LEU A 76 7.37 -12.34 -8.92
CA LEU A 76 8.13 -12.28 -10.18
C LEU A 76 7.28 -11.84 -11.38
N LEU A 77 5.95 -11.83 -11.24
CA LEU A 77 5.04 -11.39 -12.28
C LEU A 77 4.68 -9.91 -12.14
N PRO A 78 4.39 -9.21 -13.26
CA PRO A 78 4.05 -7.79 -13.25
C PRO A 78 2.62 -7.51 -12.76
N ASP A 79 1.89 -8.53 -12.30
CA ASP A 79 0.52 -8.37 -11.82
C ASP A 79 0.46 -7.36 -10.66
N PRO A 80 -0.52 -6.44 -10.67
CA PRO A 80 -0.65 -5.43 -9.63
C PRO A 80 -1.23 -6.03 -8.34
N PHE A 81 -1.13 -5.28 -7.25
CA PHE A 81 -1.87 -5.55 -6.03
C PHE A 81 -3.30 -5.05 -6.17
N PHE A 82 -4.25 -5.78 -5.58
CA PHE A 82 -5.65 -5.37 -5.53
C PHE A 82 -6.18 -5.35 -4.11
N PHE A 83 -6.99 -4.35 -3.81
CA PHE A 83 -7.79 -4.27 -2.58
C PHE A 83 -9.25 -4.02 -2.94
N LYS A 84 -10.17 -4.73 -2.29
CA LYS A 84 -11.61 -4.54 -2.42
C LYS A 84 -12.24 -4.45 -1.05
N PHE A 85 -13.01 -3.39 -0.84
CA PHE A 85 -13.60 -3.11 0.47
C PHE A 85 -14.74 -2.10 0.35
N THR A 86 -15.48 -1.93 1.44
CA THR A 86 -16.45 -0.85 1.62
C THR A 86 -15.93 0.12 2.68
N CYS A 87 -16.01 1.42 2.44
CA CYS A 87 -15.60 2.46 3.38
C CYS A 87 -16.59 3.63 3.30
N ASN A 88 -17.02 4.11 4.47
CA ASN A 88 -17.92 5.27 4.58
C ASN A 88 -17.16 6.55 5.00
N ASN A 89 -15.95 6.40 5.54
CA ASN A 89 -15.12 7.52 5.98
C ASN A 89 -14.21 7.98 4.84
N VAL A 90 -14.67 8.96 4.07
CA VAL A 90 -13.92 9.50 2.92
C VAL A 90 -12.65 10.22 3.37
N ASP A 91 -12.65 10.84 4.56
CA ASP A 91 -11.48 11.55 5.08
C ASP A 91 -10.31 10.56 5.30
N GLU A 92 -10.56 9.50 6.08
CA GLU A 92 -9.56 8.44 6.34
C GLU A 92 -9.15 7.69 5.07
N LEU A 93 -10.09 7.43 4.16
CA LEU A 93 -9.77 6.80 2.88
C LEU A 93 -8.85 7.68 2.02
N THR A 94 -9.08 8.99 2.02
CA THR A 94 -8.24 9.93 1.27
C THR A 94 -6.83 9.91 1.79
N ASP A 95 -6.65 9.97 3.12
CA ASP A 95 -5.33 9.91 3.75
C ASP A 95 -4.57 8.65 3.31
N VAL A 96 -5.19 7.46 3.44
CA VAL A 96 -4.55 6.19 3.09
C VAL A 96 -4.20 6.12 1.60
N LEU A 97 -5.11 6.53 0.71
CA LEU A 97 -4.86 6.54 -0.73
C LEU A 97 -3.81 7.58 -1.14
N PHE A 98 -3.75 8.72 -0.44
CA PHE A 98 -2.72 9.73 -0.65
C PHE A 98 -1.35 9.17 -0.28
N TYR A 99 -1.20 8.57 0.91
CA TYR A 99 0.06 7.93 1.33
C TYR A 99 0.51 6.87 0.34
N LEU A 100 -0.40 5.98 -0.06
CA LEU A 100 -0.12 4.95 -1.05
C LEU A 100 0.34 5.56 -2.38
N SER A 101 -0.35 6.58 -2.88
CA SER A 101 0.01 7.22 -4.16
C SER A 101 1.41 7.85 -4.15
N LYS A 102 1.86 8.37 -3.00
CA LYS A 102 3.18 9.02 -2.82
C LYS A 102 4.28 8.03 -2.43
N GLY A 103 3.95 7.01 -1.65
CA GLY A 103 4.87 5.93 -1.29
C GLY A 103 5.35 5.13 -2.50
N LEU A 104 4.53 5.08 -3.57
CA LEU A 104 4.86 4.47 -4.86
C LEU A 104 5.79 5.34 -5.73
N GLU A 105 5.98 6.62 -5.41
CA GLU A 105 7.02 7.47 -6.04
C GLU A 105 8.39 7.18 -5.41
N LEU A 106 8.87 5.93 -5.49
CA LEU A 106 10.22 5.55 -5.04
C LEU A 106 11.34 6.11 -5.93
N HIS A 107 10.99 6.83 -7.00
CA HIS A 107 11.89 7.61 -7.82
C HIS A 107 11.29 8.99 -8.08
N ILE A 108 11.73 10.03 -7.37
CA ILE A 108 11.86 11.42 -7.84
C ILE A 108 12.61 12.20 -6.77
N ASP A 109 13.59 12.98 -7.20
CA ASP A 109 14.55 13.79 -6.41
C ASP A 109 13.96 14.91 -5.52
N ASN A 110 12.72 14.78 -5.01
CA ASN A 110 12.06 15.78 -4.15
C ASN A 110 11.85 15.26 -2.72
N PHE A 111 12.96 15.20 -1.98
CA PHE A 111 13.04 14.88 -0.56
C PHE A 111 12.57 16.05 0.34
N LEU A 112 11.29 16.44 0.33
CA LEU A 112 10.75 17.40 1.32
C LEU A 112 9.25 17.20 1.64
N LEU A 113 8.77 15.96 1.70
CA LEU A 113 7.47 15.67 2.32
C LEU A 113 7.68 14.91 3.64
N PRO A 114 7.45 15.53 4.81
CA PRO A 114 7.55 14.83 6.11
C PRO A 114 6.57 13.66 6.26
N LEU A 115 5.60 13.56 5.34
CA LEU A 115 4.60 12.50 5.25
C LEU A 115 5.17 11.16 4.75
N ASN A 116 6.22 11.17 3.91
CA ASN A 116 6.86 9.94 3.42
C ASN A 116 7.62 9.25 4.56
N ASP A 117 8.32 10.04 5.38
CA ASP A 117 9.09 9.52 6.51
C ASP A 117 8.18 8.92 7.58
N LYS A 118 7.09 9.61 7.96
CA LYS A 118 6.15 9.07 8.95
C LYS A 118 5.50 7.75 8.50
N PHE A 119 5.01 7.66 7.26
CA PHE A 119 4.42 6.42 6.75
C PHE A 119 5.44 5.27 6.74
N LYS A 120 6.68 5.55 6.32
CA LYS A 120 7.75 4.56 6.35
C LYS A 120 8.06 4.14 7.77
N ASP A 121 8.20 5.07 8.71
CA ASP A 121 8.51 4.77 10.11
C ASP A 121 7.43 3.87 10.73
N GLU A 122 6.16 4.19 10.52
CA GLU A 122 5.04 3.37 10.98
C GLU A 122 5.01 2.00 10.30
N ALA A 123 5.32 1.91 9.01
CA ALA A 123 5.45 0.63 8.32
C ALA A 123 6.59 -0.21 8.92
N HIS A 124 7.71 0.41 9.32
CA HIS A 124 8.80 -0.30 10.00
C HIS A 124 8.39 -0.79 11.38
N GLU A 125 7.74 0.05 12.17
CA GLU A 125 7.24 -0.35 13.49
C GLU A 125 6.23 -1.50 13.38
N PHE A 126 5.30 -1.41 12.42
CA PHE A 126 4.32 -2.45 12.14
C PHE A 126 4.96 -3.79 11.78
N ILE A 127 5.88 -3.81 10.80
CA ILE A 127 6.53 -5.06 10.38
C ILE A 127 7.42 -5.63 11.48
N ALA A 128 8.20 -4.79 12.18
CA ALA A 128 9.03 -5.24 13.30
C ALA A 128 8.17 -5.90 14.39
N LYS A 129 7.06 -5.27 14.76
CA LYS A 129 6.11 -5.83 15.72
C LYS A 129 5.51 -7.15 15.23
N ALA A 130 5.09 -7.22 13.97
CA ALA A 130 4.54 -8.43 13.36
C ALA A 130 5.54 -9.58 13.24
N LEU A 131 6.84 -9.30 13.27
CA LEU A 131 7.89 -10.33 13.30
C LEU A 131 8.19 -10.82 14.72
N GLU A 132 8.03 -9.96 15.74
CA GLU A 132 8.33 -10.28 17.13
C GLU A 132 7.15 -10.93 17.89
N GLU A 133 5.92 -10.54 17.55
CA GLU A 133 4.71 -10.96 18.25
C GLU A 133 3.94 -12.02 17.44
N ASP A 134 3.75 -13.20 18.01
CA ASP A 134 2.98 -14.30 17.38
C ASP A 134 1.48 -13.97 17.13
N ASP A 135 0.95 -12.86 17.67
CA ASP A 135 -0.48 -12.50 17.62
C ASP A 135 -0.80 -11.29 16.74
N THR A 136 0.20 -10.65 16.11
CA THR A 136 -0.05 -9.58 15.13
C THR A 136 -0.50 -10.22 13.82
N ASN A 137 -1.70 -10.78 13.76
CA ASN A 137 -2.25 -11.41 12.56
C ASN A 137 -2.50 -10.33 11.46
N PRO A 138 -1.57 -10.11 10.51
CA PRO A 138 -1.65 -8.98 9.59
C PRO A 138 -2.84 -9.18 8.66
N ALA A 139 -3.61 -8.12 8.39
CA ALA A 139 -4.77 -8.21 7.50
C ALA A 139 -4.41 -8.80 6.13
N CYS A 140 -3.20 -8.47 5.66
CA CYS A 140 -2.63 -8.96 4.42
C CYS A 140 -1.56 -10.05 4.63
N TYR A 141 -1.86 -11.10 5.40
CA TYR A 141 -0.91 -12.19 5.70
C TYR A 141 -0.17 -12.76 4.47
N GLY A 142 -0.85 -12.93 3.33
CA GLY A 142 -0.20 -13.41 2.11
C GLY A 142 0.87 -12.47 1.56
N LEU A 143 0.68 -11.15 1.71
CA LEU A 143 1.71 -10.15 1.37
C LEU A 143 2.84 -10.15 2.40
N PHE A 144 2.50 -10.22 3.69
CA PHE A 144 3.46 -10.30 4.78
C PHE A 144 4.40 -11.52 4.65
N GLN A 145 3.86 -12.69 4.29
CA GLN A 145 4.68 -13.89 4.12
C GLN A 145 5.75 -13.71 3.04
N VAL A 146 5.46 -12.98 1.95
CA VAL A 146 6.47 -12.64 0.94
C VAL A 146 7.55 -11.74 1.54
N VAL A 147 7.19 -10.77 2.38
CA VAL A 147 8.18 -9.93 3.09
C VAL A 147 9.11 -10.79 3.93
N VAL A 148 8.57 -11.69 4.75
CA VAL A 148 9.34 -12.62 5.59
C VAL A 148 10.28 -13.49 4.74
N ASP A 149 9.78 -14.07 3.64
CA ASP A 149 10.57 -14.92 2.75
C ASP A 149 11.75 -14.18 2.11
N TYR A 150 11.60 -12.89 1.84
CA TYR A 150 12.67 -12.06 1.27
C TYR A 150 13.65 -11.54 2.33
N LEU A 151 13.19 -11.21 3.54
CA LEU A 151 14.08 -10.85 4.65
C LEU A 151 15.00 -12.02 5.03
N ASN A 152 14.46 -13.24 5.10
CA ASN A 152 15.23 -14.45 5.41
C ASN A 152 16.28 -14.82 4.33
N LYS A 153 16.17 -14.28 3.11
CA LYS A 153 17.18 -14.49 2.04
C LYS A 153 18.38 -13.54 2.16
N LEU A 154 18.24 -12.47 2.93
CA LEU A 154 19.28 -11.45 3.12
C LEU A 154 20.21 -11.77 4.30
N GLU A 155 19.82 -12.71 5.17
CA GLU A 155 20.62 -13.28 6.27
C GLU A 155 21.55 -14.42 5.79
#